data_AF-A0A925B055-F1
#
_entry.id   AF-A0A925B055-F1
#
_cell.length_a   1.000
_cell.length_b   1.000
_cell.length_c   1.000
_cell.angle_alpha   90.00
_cell.angle_beta   90.00
_cell.angle_gamma   90.00
#
_symmetry.space_group_name_H-M   'P 1'
#
loop_
_entity.id
_entity.type
_entity.pdbx_description
1 polymer ?
#
loop_
_entity_poly.entity_id
_entity_poly.type
_entity_poly.pdbx_seq_one_letter_code
_entity_poly.pdbx_strand_id
1 'polypeptide(L)' 'MNNNQAGDPEKLATALIKVAADANPPLHLFLGTDAYNAANQKIAAVQRDLENWKSLTISTDFEDAVTV' A
#
# COMPACT_ATOMS: atom_id res chain seq x y z
N MET A 1 -14.83 -26.03 -9.94
CA MET A 1 -14.28 -25.30 -8.77
C MET A 1 -12.78 -25.45 -8.83
N ASN A 2 -12.08 -24.50 -9.46
CA ASN A 2 -10.64 -24.62 -9.71
C ASN A 2 -9.84 -24.10 -8.52
N ASN A 3 -9.31 -25.04 -7.73
CA ASN A 3 -8.33 -24.84 -6.65
C ASN A 3 -6.96 -24.40 -7.20
N ASN A 4 -6.95 -23.38 -8.06
CA ASN A 4 -5.74 -22.81 -8.67
C ASN A 4 -5.50 -21.40 -8.13
N GLN A 5 -5.61 -21.23 -6.81
CA GLN A 5 -4.99 -20.07 -6.18
C GLN A 5 -3.50 -20.20 -6.50
N ALA A 6 -2.98 -19.31 -7.35
CA ALA A 6 -1.59 -19.30 -7.76
C ALA A 6 -0.73 -18.98 -6.53
N GLY A 7 -0.36 -20.03 -5.80
CA GLY A 7 0.30 -19.89 -4.51
C GLY A 7 0.48 -21.26 -3.86
N ASP A 8 1.64 -21.44 -3.26
CA ASP A 8 1.98 -22.62 -2.48
C ASP A 8 1.37 -22.46 -1.07
N PRO A 9 0.39 -23.29 -0.67
CA PRO A 9 -0.29 -23.14 0.61
C PRO A 9 0.64 -23.36 1.82
N GLU A 10 1.73 -24.11 1.67
CA GLU A 10 2.73 -24.25 2.73
C GLU A 10 3.53 -22.96 2.92
N LYS A 11 3.88 -22.28 1.82
CA LYS A 11 4.52 -20.95 1.89
C LYS A 11 3.59 -19.89 2.46
N LEU A 12 2.30 -19.98 2.17
CA LEU A 12 1.28 -19.11 2.76
C LEU A 12 1.22 -19.30 4.28
N ALA A 13 1.11 -20.55 4.76
CA ALA A 13 1.08 -20.85 6.18
C ALA A 13 2.36 -20.35 6.90
N THR A 14 3.52 -20.55 6.29
CA THR A 14 4.81 -20.09 6.82
C THR A 14 4.88 -18.56 6.92
N ALA A 15 4.39 -17.85 5.90
CA ALA A 15 4.34 -16.39 5.90
C ALA A 15 3.39 -15.85 6.98
N LEU A 16 2.23 -16.49 7.16
CA LEU A 16 1.27 -16.13 8.21
C LEU A 16 1.82 -16.34 9.61
N ILE A 17 2.48 -17.48 9.88
CA ILE A 17 3.13 -17.74 11.17
C ILE A 17 4.22 -16.70 11.45
N LYS A 18 5.02 -16.36 10.43
CA LYS A 18 6.06 -15.33 10.57
C LYS A 18 5.49 -13.96 10.90
N VAL A 19 4.41 -13.56 10.24
CA VAL A 19 3.71 -12.29 10.50
C VAL A 19 3.07 -12.27 11.89
N ALA A 20 2.45 -13.38 12.30
CA ALA A 20 1.85 -13.50 13.63
C ALA A 20 2.89 -13.50 14.76
N ALA A 21 4.11 -13.95 14.47
CA ALA A 21 5.24 -13.94 15.41
C ALA A 21 6.08 -12.65 15.35
N ASP A 22 5.77 -11.71 14.46
CA ASP A 22 6.47 -10.44 14.35
C ASP A 22 6.00 -9.48 15.45
N ALA A 23 6.92 -8.69 16.00
CA ALA A 23 6.64 -7.73 17.05
C ALA A 23 5.79 -6.55 16.55
N ASN A 24 5.82 -6.27 15.24
CA ASN A 24 4.98 -5.26 14.60
C ASN A 24 4.31 -5.86 13.35
N PRO A 25 3.18 -6.57 13.50
CA PRO A 25 2.51 -7.17 12.37
C PRO A 25 2.00 -6.09 11.39
N PRO A 26 2.20 -6.25 10.06
CA PRO A 26 1.67 -5.33 9.08
C PRO A 26 0.13 -5.34 9.08
N LEU A 27 -0.47 -4.15 9.03
CA LEU A 27 -1.93 -4.02 8.94
C LEU A 27 -2.48 -4.63 7.64
N HIS A 28 -1.74 -4.50 6.53
CA HIS A 28 -2.08 -5.08 5.23
C HIS A 28 -1.00 -6.06 4.79
N LEU A 29 -1.35 -7.35 4.73
CA LEU A 29 -0.46 -8.41 4.27
C LEU A 29 -0.81 -8.79 2.82
N PHE A 30 0.02 -8.35 1.87
CA PHE A 30 -0.11 -8.74 0.46
C PHE A 30 0.73 -9.98 0.18
N LEU A 31 0.08 -11.04 -0.29
CA LEU A 31 0.71 -12.34 -0.52
C LEU A 31 0.70 -12.65 -2.01
N GLY A 32 1.89 -12.93 -2.53
CA GLY A 32 2.09 -13.22 -3.96
C GLY A 32 2.47 -11.99 -4.79
N THR A 33 3.16 -12.25 -5.90
CA THR A 33 3.70 -11.23 -6.81
C THR A 33 2.60 -10.39 -7.44
N ASP A 34 1.44 -10.98 -7.74
CA ASP A 34 0.31 -10.27 -8.34
C ASP A 34 -0.30 -9.25 -7.38
N ALA A 35 -0.48 -9.63 -6.11
CA ALA A 35 -0.97 -8.73 -5.06
C ALA A 35 0.02 -7.60 -4.80
N TYR A 36 1.33 -7.91 -4.76
CA TYR A 36 2.39 -6.90 -4.65
C TYR A 36 2.39 -5.91 -5.81
N ASN A 37 2.27 -6.41 -7.05
CA ASN A 37 2.24 -5.57 -8.25
C ASN A 37 0.98 -4.70 -8.30
N ALA A 38 -0.19 -5.24 -7.97
CA ALA A 38 -1.44 -4.49 -7.92
C ALA A 38 -1.42 -3.38 -6.86
N ALA A 39 -0.88 -3.67 -5.66
CA ALA A 39 -0.72 -2.68 -4.60
C ALA A 39 0.23 -1.55 -5.05
N ASN A 40 1.38 -1.90 -5.64
CA ASN A 40 2.33 -0.90 -6.14
C ASN A 40 1.75 -0.03 -7.27
N GLN A 41 0.99 -0.63 -8.20
CA GLN A 41 0.32 0.13 -9.24
C GLN A 41 -0.68 1.14 -8.67
N LYS A 42 -1.45 0.73 -7.64
CA LYS A 42 -2.39 1.63 -6.99
C LYS A 42 -1.68 2.77 -6.26
N ILE A 43 -0.61 2.47 -5.52
CA ILE A 43 0.20 3.47 -4.82
C ILE A 43 0.79 4.47 -5.83
N ALA A 44 1.36 3.98 -6.93
CA ALA A 44 1.92 4.83 -7.97
C ALA A 44 0.88 5.74 -8.62
N ALA A 45 -0.35 5.26 -8.82
CA ALA A 45 -1.44 6.08 -9.33
C ALA A 45 -1.81 7.20 -8.35
N VAL A 46 -1.96 6.88 -7.05
CA VAL A 46 -2.27 7.88 -6.01
C VAL A 46 -1.14 8.91 -5.89
N GLN A 47 0.12 8.48 -5.92
CA GLN A 47 1.27 9.40 -5.90
C GLN A 47 1.30 10.31 -7.13
N ARG A 48 0.99 9.79 -8.31
CA ARG A 48 0.91 10.58 -9.54
C ARG A 48 -0.19 11.64 -9.43
N ASP A 49 -1.36 11.25 -8.94
CA ASP A 49 -2.45 12.20 -8.73
C ASP A 49 -2.03 13.26 -7.72
N LEU A 50 -1.42 12.87 -6.60
CA LEU A 50 -0.91 13.81 -5.60
C LEU A 50 0.06 14.84 -6.20
N GLU A 51 1.04 14.40 -7.00
CA GLU A 51 1.99 15.31 -7.65
C GLU A 51 1.34 16.18 -8.74
N ASN A 52 0.36 15.63 -9.49
CA ASN A 52 -0.39 16.39 -10.49
C ASN A 52 -1.21 17.53 -9.87
N TRP A 53 -1.80 17.27 -8.70
CA TRP A 53 -2.63 18.23 -7.99
C TRP A 53 -1.84 19.06 -6.96
N LYS A 54 -0.54 18.79 -6.79
CA LYS A 54 0.33 19.43 -5.80
C LYS A 54 0.25 20.95 -5.79
N SER A 55 0.31 21.56 -6.97
CA SER A 55 0.22 23.02 -7.10
C SER A 55 -1.11 23.55 -6.55
N LEU A 56 -2.22 22.86 -6.83
CA LEU A 56 -3.56 23.23 -6.35
C LEU A 56 -3.77 22.91 -4.86
N THR A 57 -3.24 21.78 -4.38
CA THR A 57 -3.36 21.38 -2.98
C THR A 57 -2.48 22.23 -2.06
N ILE A 58 -1.34 22.71 -2.55
CA ILE A 58 -0.49 23.65 -1.82
C ILE A 58 -1.03 25.07 -1.96
N SER A 59 -1.65 25.45 -3.08
CA SER A 59 -2.27 26.78 -3.22
C SER A 59 -3.55 26.95 -2.39
N THR A 60 -4.09 25.87 -1.83
CA THR A 60 -5.19 25.91 -0.85
C THR A 60 -4.68 25.93 0.59
N ASP A 61 -3.36 25.93 0.79
CA ASP A 61 -2.78 26.23 2.07
C ASP A 61 -3.08 27.71 2.43
N PHE A 62 -3.31 27.98 3.70
CA PHE A 62 -3.72 29.31 4.14
C PHE A 62 -2.57 30.32 3.90
N GLU A 63 -2.82 31.37 3.11
CA GLU A 63 -1.97 32.57 3.08
C GLU A 63 -2.02 33.38 4.41
N ASP A 64 -2.75 32.89 5.41
CA ASP A 64 -2.93 33.51 6.73
C ASP A 64 -2.03 32.92 7.83
N ALA A 65 -0.80 32.52 7.48
CA ALA A 65 0.32 32.75 8.40
C ALA A 65 0.83 34.18 8.19
N VAL A 66 -0.09 35.15 8.30
CA VAL A 66 0.21 36.57 8.43
C VAL A 66 1.18 36.74 9.59
N THR A 67 2.29 37.37 9.26
CA THR A 67 3.29 37.95 10.16
C THR A 67 2.62 38.84 11.20
N VAL A 68 2.75 38.51 12.49
CA VAL A 68 2.99 39.45 13.60
C VAL A 68 3.85 38.76 14.65
#